data_AF-A0A3A6NFN2-F1
#
_entry.id   AF-A0A3A6NFN2-F1
#
_cell.length_a   1.000
_cell.length_b   1.000
_cell.length_c   1.000
_cell.angle_alpha   90.00
_cell.angle_beta   90.00
_cell.angle_gamma   90.00
#
_symmetry.space_group_name_H-M   'P 1'
#
loop_
_entity.id
_entity.type
_entity.pdbx_description
1 polymer ?
#
loop_
_entity_poly.entity_id
_entity_poly.type
_entity_poly.pdbx_seq_one_letter_code
_entity_poly.pdbx_strand_id
1 'polypeptide(L)'
;MKKHRFSASLLLGIFLAIFFPNPVQAAETCATLLTGRCETCHYLTRVCEKVAQKKGKWSWKRTVKNMVRQGAKLNSAEQDRLVVCLSEPAPEVKTLCNQSK
;
A
#
# COMPACT_ATOMS: atom_id res chain seq x y z
N MET A 1 -14.64 67.51 -29.11
CA MET A 1 -15.64 66.84 -28.24
C MET A 1 -15.37 65.34 -28.28
N LYS A 2 -14.92 64.70 -27.19
CA LYS A 2 -14.70 63.24 -27.11
C LYS A 2 -15.55 62.68 -25.98
N LYS A 3 -16.61 61.97 -26.35
CA LYS A 3 -17.37 61.05 -25.49
C LYS A 3 -16.87 59.66 -25.85
N HIS A 4 -16.60 58.83 -24.84
CA HIS A 4 -17.26 57.54 -24.61
C HIS A 4 -16.49 56.78 -23.53
N ARG A 5 -17.24 56.46 -22.47
CA ARG A 5 -16.87 55.67 -21.30
C ARG A 5 -17.28 54.21 -21.57
N PHE A 6 -16.72 53.31 -20.77
CA PHE A 6 -17.24 52.01 -20.30
C PHE A 6 -16.41 50.76 -20.63
N SER A 7 -16.30 49.99 -19.54
CA SER A 7 -15.52 48.80 -19.22
C SER A 7 -16.19 47.51 -19.72
N ALA A 8 -15.63 46.35 -19.34
CA ALA A 8 -15.97 44.95 -19.68
C ALA A 8 -15.22 44.45 -20.92
N SER A 9 -14.46 43.34 -20.90
CA SER A 9 -14.75 42.09 -20.23
C SER A 9 -13.46 41.38 -19.80
N LEU A 10 -13.19 41.35 -18.50
CA LEU A 10 -12.53 40.22 -17.85
C LEU A 10 -13.66 39.23 -17.52
N LEU A 11 -13.45 37.93 -17.68
CA LEU A 11 -14.34 36.77 -17.34
C LEU A 11 -14.71 35.89 -18.55
N LEU A 12 -13.73 35.27 -19.20
CA LEU A 12 -13.94 34.02 -19.94
C LEU A 12 -12.68 33.15 -19.85
N GLY A 13 -12.46 32.47 -18.73
CA GLY A 13 -11.25 31.62 -18.62
C GLY A 13 -11.02 30.82 -17.34
N ILE A 14 -12.01 30.64 -16.45
CA ILE A 14 -11.79 29.91 -15.17
C ILE A 14 -12.94 28.94 -14.90
N PHE A 15 -13.18 27.98 -15.79
CA PHE A 15 -14.13 26.88 -15.49
C PHE A 15 -13.66 25.48 -15.96
N LEU A 16 -12.43 25.31 -16.44
CA LEU A 16 -11.93 24.05 -17.01
C LEU A 16 -10.65 23.51 -16.32
N ALA A 17 -10.47 23.75 -15.02
CA ALA A 17 -9.27 23.31 -14.29
C ALA A 17 -9.53 22.43 -13.04
N ILE A 18 -10.78 22.02 -12.77
CA ILE A 18 -11.15 21.37 -11.48
C ILE A 18 -11.58 19.91 -11.64
N PHE A 19 -11.19 19.23 -12.72
CA PHE A 19 -11.43 17.79 -12.89
C PHE A 19 -10.15 17.05 -13.27
N PHE A 20 -9.08 17.26 -12.49
CA PHE A 20 -8.01 16.26 -12.41
C PHE A 20 -8.45 15.22 -11.40
N PRO A 21 -8.89 14.01 -11.81
CA PRO A 21 -9.09 12.93 -10.86
C PRO A 21 -7.72 12.66 -10.23
N ASN A 22 -7.57 12.99 -8.95
CA ASN A 22 -6.45 12.50 -8.18
C ASN A 22 -6.51 10.97 -8.27
N PRO A 23 -5.46 10.28 -8.78
CA PRO A 23 -5.44 8.84 -8.71
C PRO A 23 -5.46 8.49 -7.23
N VAL A 24 -6.58 7.96 -6.75
CA VAL A 24 -6.63 7.27 -5.47
C VAL A 24 -5.69 6.08 -5.65
N GLN A 25 -4.44 6.24 -5.23
CA GLN A 25 -3.46 5.17 -5.24
C GLN A 25 -4.02 4.06 -4.36
N ALA A 26 -4.50 3.00 -5.01
CA ALA A 26 -4.95 1.79 -4.33
C ALA A 26 -3.81 1.33 -3.42
N ALA A 27 -4.13 1.04 -2.16
CA ALA A 27 -3.16 0.52 -1.23
C ALA A 27 -2.52 -0.74 -1.82
N GLU A 28 -1.20 -0.81 -1.79
CA GLU A 28 -0.44 -1.98 -2.23
C GLU A 28 -0.99 -3.26 -1.58
N THR A 29 -1.15 -4.32 -2.39
CA THR A 29 -1.70 -5.59 -1.89
C THR A 29 -0.71 -6.27 -0.93
N CYS A 30 -1.22 -7.15 -0.07
CA CYS A 30 -0.39 -7.92 0.85
C CYS A 30 0.67 -8.76 0.10
N ALA A 31 0.30 -9.36 -1.04
CA ALA A 31 1.21 -10.15 -1.85
C ALA A 31 2.35 -9.28 -2.43
N THR A 32 2.02 -8.10 -2.95
CA THR A 32 3.03 -7.17 -3.48
C THR A 32 3.97 -6.68 -2.37
N LEU A 33 3.45 -6.41 -1.17
CA LEU A 33 4.27 -5.98 -0.05
C LEU A 33 5.22 -7.10 0.43
N LEU A 34 4.79 -8.36 0.38
CA LEU A 34 5.63 -9.52 0.71
C LEU A 34 6.77 -9.69 -0.30
N THR A 35 6.50 -9.66 -1.59
CA THR A 35 7.54 -9.80 -2.62
C THR A 35 8.46 -8.57 -2.66
N GLY A 36 7.91 -7.37 -2.45
CA GLY A 36 8.67 -6.12 -2.47
C GLY A 36 9.53 -5.88 -1.23
N ARG A 37 9.16 -6.42 -0.05
CA ARG A 37 9.85 -6.10 1.22
C ARG A 37 10.35 -7.31 2.01
N CYS A 38 9.69 -8.45 1.92
CA CYS A 38 10.05 -9.62 2.72
C CYS A 38 10.99 -10.57 1.97
N GLU A 39 10.95 -10.59 0.64
CA GLU A 39 11.87 -11.40 -0.20
C GLU A 39 13.25 -10.77 -0.41
N THR A 40 13.45 -9.52 0.03
CA THR A 40 14.72 -8.79 -0.21
C THR A 40 15.91 -9.36 0.56
N CYS A 41 15.67 -10.20 1.57
CA CYS A 41 16.72 -10.76 2.42
C CYS A 41 16.74 -12.31 2.40
N HIS A 42 15.58 -12.95 2.27
CA HIS A 42 15.44 -14.40 2.18
C HIS A 42 14.07 -14.74 1.57
N TYR A 43 13.89 -15.96 1.05
CA TYR A 43 12.62 -16.43 0.50
C TYR A 43 11.45 -16.41 1.51
N LEU A 44 10.22 -16.46 1.01
CA LEU A 44 8.99 -16.46 1.82
C LEU A 44 8.68 -17.79 2.52
N THR A 45 9.52 -18.82 2.40
CA THR A 45 9.26 -20.16 2.97
C THR A 45 8.78 -20.10 4.43
N ARG A 46 9.47 -19.34 5.29
CA ARG A 46 9.09 -19.18 6.72
C ARG A 46 7.79 -18.41 6.93
N VAL A 47 7.48 -17.45 6.05
CA VAL A 47 6.20 -16.74 6.08
C VAL A 47 5.09 -17.72 5.73
N CYS A 48 5.27 -18.50 4.68
CA CYS A 48 4.27 -19.42 4.17
C CYS A 48 4.01 -20.62 5.09
N GLU A 49 5.05 -21.17 5.71
CA GLU A 49 4.92 -22.14 6.81
C GLU A 49 4.06 -21.58 7.95
N LYS A 50 4.31 -20.33 8.34
CA LYS A 50 3.57 -19.69 9.43
C LYS A 50 2.12 -19.33 9.04
N VAL A 51 1.87 -18.97 7.78
CA VAL A 51 0.52 -18.80 7.22
C VAL A 51 -0.26 -20.11 7.32
N ALA A 52 0.36 -21.24 6.95
CA ALA A 52 -0.28 -22.56 7.04
C ALA A 52 -0.62 -22.95 8.49
N GLN A 53 0.17 -22.50 9.47
CA GLN A 53 -0.09 -22.70 10.90
C GLN A 53 -1.23 -21.82 11.46
N LYS A 54 -1.83 -20.93 10.65
CA LYS A 54 -2.95 -20.05 11.04
C LYS A 54 -2.70 -19.27 12.33
N LYS A 55 -1.50 -18.71 12.49
CA LYS A 55 -1.16 -17.93 13.69
C LYS A 55 -1.91 -16.60 13.71
N GLY A 56 -2.41 -16.22 14.88
CA GLY A 56 -3.15 -14.97 15.06
C GLY A 56 -2.30 -13.70 15.05
N LYS A 57 -2.98 -12.54 15.01
CA LYS A 57 -2.42 -11.18 14.88
C LYS A 57 -1.22 -10.88 15.79
N TRP A 58 -1.27 -11.29 17.05
CA TRP A 58 -0.17 -11.03 18.00
C TRP A 58 1.12 -11.78 17.63
N SER A 59 1.01 -13.00 17.13
CA SER A 59 2.15 -13.79 16.66
C SER A 59 2.81 -13.16 15.43
N TRP A 60 2.01 -12.59 14.52
CA TRP A 60 2.52 -11.86 13.36
C TRP A 60 3.15 -10.52 13.74
N LYS A 61 2.55 -9.78 14.67
CA LYS A 61 3.13 -8.54 15.21
C LYS A 61 4.54 -8.76 15.75
N ARG A 62 4.76 -9.85 16.48
CA ARG A 62 6.10 -10.23 16.95
C ARG A 62 7.05 -10.53 15.78
N THR A 63 6.62 -11.30 14.79
CA THR A 63 7.43 -11.63 13.61
C THR A 63 7.83 -10.38 12.83
N VAL A 64 6.88 -9.52 12.47
CA VAL A 64 7.12 -8.30 11.70
C VAL A 64 8.08 -7.37 12.45
N LYS A 65 7.85 -7.14 13.76
CA LYS A 65 8.77 -6.34 14.59
C LYS A 65 10.18 -6.93 14.63
N ASN A 66 10.31 -8.26 14.69
CA ASN A 66 11.61 -8.92 14.68
C ASN A 66 12.33 -8.74 13.33
N MET A 67 11.60 -8.74 12.21
CA MET A 67 12.19 -8.50 10.88
C MET A 67 12.66 -7.06 10.73
N VAL A 68 11.88 -6.09 11.21
CA VAL A 68 12.29 -4.67 11.22
C VAL A 68 13.54 -4.48 12.06
N ARG A 69 13.62 -5.12 13.24
CA ARG A 69 14.83 -5.13 14.07
C ARG A 69 16.05 -5.72 13.36
N GLN A 70 15.85 -6.67 12.46
CA GLN A 70 16.91 -7.28 11.64
C GLN A 70 17.23 -6.48 10.37
N GLY A 71 16.56 -5.35 10.13
CA GLY A 71 16.89 -4.43 9.05
C GLY A 71 15.83 -4.33 7.94
N ALA A 72 14.73 -5.08 8.01
CA ALA A 72 13.64 -4.95 7.03
C ALA A 72 13.09 -3.52 7.01
N LYS A 73 13.01 -2.93 5.82
CA LYS A 73 12.58 -1.54 5.63
C LYS A 73 11.06 -1.48 5.48
N LEU A 74 10.37 -1.38 6.62
CA LEU A 74 8.92 -1.27 6.71
C LEU A 74 8.54 -0.05 7.57
N ASN A 75 7.72 0.85 7.02
CA ASN A 75 7.10 1.91 7.82
C ASN A 75 5.97 1.35 8.72
N SER A 76 5.47 2.15 9.65
CA SER A 76 4.46 1.70 10.62
C SER A 76 3.16 1.19 9.94
N ALA A 77 2.72 1.86 8.87
CA ALA A 77 1.51 1.47 8.14
C ALA A 77 1.69 0.15 7.36
N GLU A 78 2.86 -0.09 6.78
CA GLU A 78 3.21 -1.36 6.14
C GLU A 78 3.27 -2.50 7.17
N GLN A 79 3.83 -2.25 8.35
CA GLN A 79 3.86 -3.24 9.43
C GLN A 79 2.44 -3.62 9.88
N ASP A 80 1.57 -2.64 10.11
CA ASP A 80 0.19 -2.90 10.53
C ASP A 80 -0.60 -3.65 9.45
N ARG A 81 -0.42 -3.28 8.17
CA ARG A 81 -1.02 -4.00 7.04
C ARG A 81 -0.56 -5.45 6.97
N LEU A 82 0.75 -5.72 7.07
CA LEU A 82 1.29 -7.09 7.10
C LEU A 82 0.72 -7.90 8.26
N VAL A 83 0.63 -7.29 9.45
CA VAL A 83 0.10 -7.96 10.65
C VAL A 83 -1.36 -8.37 10.47
N VAL A 84 -2.18 -7.50 9.86
CA VAL A 84 -3.59 -7.81 9.58
C VAL A 84 -3.69 -8.87 8.49
N CYS A 85 -3.10 -8.64 7.32
CA CYS A 85 -3.28 -9.53 6.18
C CYS A 85 -2.65 -10.91 6.39
N LEU A 86 -1.56 -11.05 7.14
CA LEU A 86 -0.97 -12.37 7.42
C LEU A 86 -1.75 -13.14 8.50
N SER A 87 -2.49 -12.44 9.36
CA SER A 87 -3.37 -13.10 10.33
C SER A 87 -4.64 -13.65 9.69
N GLU A 88 -5.11 -13.01 8.62
CA GLU A 88 -6.28 -13.42 7.82
C GLU A 88 -5.93 -13.33 6.33
N PRO A 89 -5.15 -14.30 5.79
CA PRO A 89 -4.59 -14.21 4.46
C PRO A 89 -5.65 -14.33 3.38
N ALA A 90 -5.69 -13.30 2.54
CA ALA A 90 -6.47 -13.25 1.32
C ALA A 90 -5.98 -14.32 0.28
N PRO A 91 -6.81 -14.70 -0.70
CA PRO A 91 -6.49 -15.76 -1.66
C PRO A 91 -5.16 -15.55 -2.37
N GLU A 92 -4.81 -14.33 -2.74
CA GLU A 92 -3.55 -14.00 -3.42
C GLU A 92 -2.31 -14.36 -2.58
N VAL A 93 -2.35 -14.17 -1.26
CA VAL A 93 -1.27 -14.56 -0.35
C VAL A 93 -1.15 -16.08 -0.27
N LYS A 94 -2.30 -16.79 -0.28
CA LYS A 94 -2.31 -18.26 -0.28
C LYS A 94 -1.74 -18.82 -1.58
N THR A 95 -2.08 -18.21 -2.72
CA THR A 95 -1.52 -18.58 -4.03
C THR A 95 -0.01 -18.37 -4.05
N LEU A 96 0.47 -17.20 -3.62
CA LEU A 96 1.91 -16.92 -3.48
C LEU A 96 2.59 -18.00 -2.64
N CYS A 97 2.02 -18.35 -1.48
CA CYS A 97 2.59 -19.35 -0.59
C CYS A 97 2.52 -20.80 -1.09
N ASN A 98 1.66 -21.11 -2.05
CA ASN A 98 1.65 -22.41 -2.71
C ASN A 98 2.73 -22.51 -3.80
N GLN A 99 3.16 -21.37 -4.35
CA GLN A 99 4.21 -21.27 -5.36
C GLN A 99 5.62 -21.23 -4.73
N SER A 100 5.74 -20.75 -3.49
CA SER A 100 7.01 -20.65 -2.75
C SER A 100 7.38 -21.93 -1.95
N LYS A 101 6.80 -23.09 -2.30
CA LYS A 101 7.12 -24.39 -1.68
C LYS A 101 8.27 -25.10 -2.39
#